data_AF-A0A2N9XIE5-F1
#
_entry.id   AF-A0A2N9XIE5-F1
#
_cell.length_a   1.000
_cell.length_b   1.000
_cell.length_c   1.000
_cell.angle_alpha   90.00
_cell.angle_beta   90.00
_cell.angle_gamma   90.00
#
_symmetry.space_group_name_H-M   'P 1'
#
loop_
_entity.id
_entity.type
_entity.pdbx_description
1 polymer ?
#
loop_
_entity_poly.entity_id
_entity_poly.type
_entity_poly.pdbx_seq_one_letter_code
_entity_poly.pdbx_strand_id
1 'polypeptide(L)'
;MSQHNIKKTQYNSLYAYQTQQGTTIIEAVVAIFVLSFGVLALMLAQITAVNTTINAANQSEVTRAVQNYVEKMRSQPGLTIRETTDSKNVKIRYIAKDYTHYATNNTATCSNKLGIHLVNASLNSCTINANGEITVTWGGQSLSNDVSDDEFSYSLTAGQS
;
A
#
# COMPACT_ATOMS: atom_id res chain seq x y z
N MET A 1 -45.95 87.62 -24.94
CA MET A 1 -44.58 87.07 -24.77
C MET A 1 -44.26 87.14 -23.29
N SER A 2 -43.82 86.13 -22.55
CA SER A 2 -43.31 84.80 -22.86
C SER A 2 -43.53 83.93 -21.61
N GLN A 3 -43.96 82.69 -21.82
CA GLN A 3 -44.07 81.66 -20.80
C GLN A 3 -42.68 81.23 -20.32
N HIS A 4 -42.51 80.94 -19.04
CA HIS A 4 -41.48 79.98 -18.61
C HIS A 4 -42.03 79.06 -17.51
N ASN A 5 -42.39 77.86 -17.96
CA ASN A 5 -42.72 76.70 -17.15
C ASN A 5 -41.45 76.17 -16.49
N ILE A 6 -41.38 76.19 -15.16
CA ILE A 6 -40.33 75.52 -14.41
C ILE A 6 -40.74 74.04 -14.28
N LYS A 7 -40.03 73.17 -15.01
CA LYS A 7 -40.23 71.72 -14.98
C LYS A 7 -39.94 71.19 -13.57
N LYS A 8 -40.89 70.44 -13.01
CA LYS A 8 -40.67 69.63 -11.80
C LYS A 8 -39.70 68.51 -12.15
N THR A 9 -38.49 68.55 -11.62
CA THR A 9 -37.57 67.41 -11.62
C THR A 9 -38.13 66.38 -10.64
N GLN A 10 -38.86 65.41 -11.18
CA GLN A 10 -39.16 64.16 -10.50
C GLN A 10 -37.83 63.42 -10.30
N TYR A 11 -37.21 63.61 -9.13
CA TYR A 11 -36.22 62.66 -8.66
C TYR A 11 -36.98 61.41 -8.24
N ASN A 12 -37.27 60.55 -9.23
CA ASN A 12 -37.45 59.14 -8.96
C ASN A 12 -36.12 58.65 -8.39
N SER A 13 -35.92 58.83 -7.09
CA SER A 13 -35.07 57.93 -6.33
C SER A 13 -35.77 56.59 -6.43
N LEU A 14 -35.44 55.88 -7.50
CA LEU A 14 -35.56 54.45 -7.59
C LEU A 14 -34.85 53.97 -6.35
N TYR A 15 -35.61 53.73 -5.29
CA TYR A 15 -35.23 52.83 -4.22
C TYR A 15 -35.08 51.49 -4.94
N ALA A 16 -33.93 51.33 -5.61
CA ALA A 16 -33.32 50.05 -5.77
C ALA A 16 -33.08 49.63 -4.32
N TYR A 17 -34.11 49.03 -3.72
CA TYR A 17 -33.94 48.03 -2.71
C TYR A 17 -33.21 46.89 -3.43
N GLN A 18 -31.92 47.13 -3.68
CA GLN A 18 -30.97 46.08 -3.88
C GLN A 18 -31.06 45.36 -2.55
N THR A 19 -31.85 44.28 -2.55
CA THR A 19 -31.74 43.22 -1.58
C THR A 19 -30.28 42.85 -1.61
N GLN A 20 -29.50 43.50 -0.75
CA GLN A 20 -28.23 42.98 -0.31
C GLN A 20 -28.67 41.73 0.45
N GLN A 21 -28.76 40.63 -0.30
CA GLN A 21 -28.93 39.28 0.18
C GLN A 21 -27.64 39.00 0.98
N GLY A 22 -27.50 39.64 2.13
CA GLY A 22 -26.49 39.28 3.11
C GLY A 22 -26.74 37.83 3.42
N THR A 23 -25.70 37.00 3.31
CA THR A 23 -25.69 35.56 3.53
C THR A 23 -26.71 35.21 4.60
N THR A 24 -27.86 34.70 4.17
CA THR A 24 -28.95 34.46 5.13
C THR A 24 -28.47 33.39 6.11
N ILE A 25 -28.82 33.48 7.39
CA ILE A 25 -28.32 32.56 8.43
C ILE A 25 -28.56 31.09 8.02
N ILE A 26 -29.66 30.81 7.31
CA ILE A 26 -29.97 29.48 6.79
C ILE A 26 -28.94 28.98 5.76
N GLU A 27 -28.44 29.85 4.89
CA GLU A 27 -27.42 29.52 3.89
C GLU A 27 -26.09 29.18 4.57
N ALA A 28 -25.71 29.96 5.60
CA ALA A 28 -24.52 29.67 6.40
C ALA A 28 -24.65 28.33 7.17
N VAL A 29 -25.82 28.04 7.75
CA VAL A 29 -26.08 26.79 8.46
C VAL A 29 -26.02 25.59 7.51
N VAL A 30 -26.64 25.69 6.34
CA VAL A 30 -26.59 24.63 5.31
C VAL A 30 -25.17 24.44 4.80
N ALA A 31 -24.41 25.51 4.58
CA ALA A 31 -23.01 25.44 4.15
C ALA A 31 -22.13 24.72 5.18
N ILE A 32 -22.27 25.05 6.48
CA ILE A 32 -21.53 24.38 7.56
C ILE A 32 -21.93 22.89 7.64
N PHE A 33 -23.22 22.60 7.50
CA PHE A 33 -23.71 21.22 7.48
C PHE A 33 -23.05 20.43 6.35
N VAL A 34 -23.14 20.91 5.10
CA VAL A 34 -22.54 20.25 3.93
C VAL A 34 -21.01 20.13 4.08
N LEU A 35 -20.33 21.19 4.54
CA LEU A 35 -18.88 21.18 4.77
C LEU A 35 -18.47 20.10 5.78
N SER A 36 -19.23 19.95 6.87
CA SER A 36 -18.93 18.95 7.88
C SER A 36 -18.95 17.53 7.29
N PHE A 37 -20.00 17.16 6.54
CA PHE A 37 -20.03 15.87 5.84
C PHE A 37 -18.93 15.74 4.80
N GLY A 38 -18.60 16.82 4.09
CA GLY A 38 -17.49 16.84 3.14
C GLY A 38 -16.14 16.51 3.79
N VAL A 39 -15.84 17.11 4.94
CA VAL A 39 -14.58 16.85 5.66
C VAL A 39 -14.55 15.42 6.22
N LEU A 40 -15.68 14.89 6.72
CA LEU A 40 -15.78 13.50 7.14
C LEU A 40 -15.49 12.52 5.99
N ALA A 41 -16.07 12.77 4.81
CA ALA A 41 -15.83 11.95 3.63
C ALA A 41 -14.36 11.98 3.19
N LEU A 42 -13.73 13.16 3.22
CA LEU A 42 -12.32 13.31 2.91
C LEU A 42 -11.42 12.60 3.93
N MET A 43 -11.73 12.65 5.22
CA MET A 43 -10.97 11.93 6.25
C MET A 43 -11.02 10.41 6.02
N LEU A 44 -12.19 9.87 5.68
CA LEU A 44 -12.31 8.44 5.34
C LEU A 44 -11.42 8.06 4.15
N ALA A 45 -11.41 8.88 3.09
CA ALA A 45 -10.55 8.66 1.93
C ALA A 45 -9.05 8.77 2.27
N GLN A 46 -8.69 9.64 3.22
CA GLN A 46 -7.30 9.75 3.68
C GLN A 46 -6.88 8.52 4.48
N ILE A 47 -7.74 8.00 5.36
CA ILE A 47 -7.43 6.81 6.15
C ILE A 47 -7.22 5.59 5.24
N THR A 48 -8.06 5.40 4.22
CA THR A 48 -7.87 4.30 3.25
C THR A 48 -6.55 4.44 2.50
N ALA A 49 -6.20 5.66 2.07
CA ALA A 49 -4.94 5.93 1.38
C ALA A 49 -3.70 5.70 2.27
N VAL A 50 -3.79 5.98 3.57
CA VAL A 50 -2.71 5.68 4.52
C VAL A 50 -2.51 4.17 4.64
N ASN A 51 -3.58 3.39 4.75
CA ASN A 51 -3.48 1.93 4.85
C ASN A 51 -2.88 1.29 3.60
N THR A 52 -3.27 1.74 2.40
CA THR A 52 -2.68 1.24 1.16
C THR A 52 -1.18 1.59 1.07
N THR A 53 -0.80 2.78 1.53
CA THR A 53 0.61 3.21 1.59
C THR A 53 1.42 2.33 2.56
N ILE A 54 0.87 2.00 3.73
CA ILE A 54 1.52 1.09 4.68
C ILE A 54 1.69 -0.31 4.08
N ASN A 55 0.66 -0.86 3.43
CA ASN A 55 0.74 -2.16 2.78
C ASN A 55 1.81 -2.18 1.68
N ALA A 56 1.88 -1.12 0.86
CA ALA A 56 2.91 -0.97 -0.17
C ALA A 56 4.33 -0.84 0.42
N ALA A 57 4.48 -0.15 1.55
CA ALA A 57 5.76 -0.03 2.25
C ALA A 57 6.22 -1.39 2.82
N ASN A 58 5.30 -2.14 3.45
CA ASN A 58 5.55 -3.48 3.97
C ASN A 58 5.93 -4.45 2.83
N GLN A 59 5.23 -4.42 1.70
CA GLN A 59 5.58 -5.21 0.53
C GLN A 59 6.97 -4.87 -0.01
N SER A 60 7.31 -3.58 -0.07
CA SER A 60 8.61 -3.12 -0.53
C SER A 60 9.73 -3.60 0.42
N GLU A 61 9.49 -3.55 1.73
CA GLU A 61 10.43 -4.02 2.75
C GLU A 61 10.69 -5.52 2.63
N VAL A 62 9.64 -6.33 2.56
CA VAL A 62 9.77 -7.79 2.38
C VAL A 62 10.49 -8.12 1.08
N THR A 63 10.12 -7.46 -0.01
CA THR A 63 10.75 -7.66 -1.33
C THR A 63 12.24 -7.36 -1.28
N ARG A 64 12.63 -6.22 -0.70
CA ARG A 64 14.03 -5.81 -0.51
C ARG A 64 14.78 -6.83 0.35
N ALA A 65 14.21 -7.22 1.48
CA ALA A 65 14.84 -8.15 2.43
C ALA A 65 15.07 -9.53 1.80
N VAL A 66 14.04 -10.09 1.15
CA VAL A 66 14.10 -11.38 0.47
C VAL A 66 15.09 -11.34 -0.70
N GLN A 67 15.06 -10.31 -1.54
CA GLN A 67 16.01 -10.19 -2.66
C GLN A 67 17.45 -10.11 -2.17
N ASN A 68 17.74 -9.25 -1.19
CA ASN A 68 19.08 -9.14 -0.63
C ASN A 68 19.58 -10.48 -0.07
N TYR A 69 18.70 -11.23 0.61
CA TYR A 69 19.06 -12.52 1.17
C TYR A 69 19.21 -13.61 0.10
N VAL A 70 18.37 -13.60 -0.93
CA VAL A 70 18.50 -14.49 -2.10
C VAL A 70 19.82 -14.25 -2.84
N GLU A 71 20.21 -13.00 -3.03
CA GLU A 71 21.51 -12.67 -3.64
C GLU A 71 22.68 -13.18 -2.79
N LYS A 72 22.57 -13.09 -1.46
CA LYS A 72 23.53 -13.71 -0.54
C LYS A 72 23.57 -15.23 -0.72
N MET A 73 22.42 -15.91 -0.74
CA MET A 73 22.34 -17.36 -0.95
C MET A 73 22.98 -17.76 -2.29
N ARG A 74 22.70 -17.01 -3.36
CA ARG A 74 23.22 -17.24 -4.70
C ARG A 74 24.74 -17.05 -4.78
N SER A 75 25.29 -16.13 -3.98
CA SER A 75 26.74 -15.89 -3.89
C SER A 75 27.49 -16.95 -3.09
N GLN A 76 26.82 -17.56 -2.10
CA GLN A 76 27.40 -18.55 -1.19
C GLN A 76 26.51 -19.80 -1.09
N PRO A 77 26.33 -20.55 -2.19
CA PRO A 77 25.63 -21.82 -2.15
C PRO A 77 26.54 -22.89 -1.51
N GLY A 78 25.93 -23.85 -0.82
CA GLY A 78 26.59 -25.13 -0.60
C GLY A 78 26.79 -25.83 -1.94
N LEU A 79 27.77 -26.74 -2.02
CA LEU A 79 28.02 -27.53 -3.21
C LEU A 79 27.89 -29.01 -2.87
N THR A 80 27.10 -29.72 -3.66
CA THR A 80 26.91 -31.17 -3.51
C THR A 80 27.05 -31.85 -4.85
N ILE A 81 27.54 -33.09 -4.86
CA ILE A 81 27.66 -33.89 -6.08
C ILE A 81 26.36 -34.65 -6.28
N ARG A 82 25.68 -34.40 -7.40
CA ARG A 82 24.49 -35.14 -7.80
C ARG A 82 24.80 -36.05 -8.98
N GLU A 83 24.10 -37.18 -9.03
CA GLU A 83 24.14 -38.09 -10.16
C GLU A 83 22.81 -37.98 -10.92
N THR A 84 22.88 -37.87 -12.24
CA THR A 84 21.72 -38.02 -13.13
C THR A 84 22.03 -39.08 -14.18
N THR A 85 21.00 -39.67 -14.77
CA THR A 85 21.13 -40.70 -15.79
C THR A 85 20.64 -40.13 -17.11
N ASP A 86 21.49 -40.16 -18.15
CA ASP A 86 21.09 -39.77 -19.50
C ASP A 86 20.13 -40.81 -20.12
N SER A 87 19.45 -40.47 -21.22
CA SER A 87 18.54 -41.36 -21.96
C SER A 87 19.17 -42.68 -22.42
N LYS A 88 20.50 -42.81 -22.35
CA LYS A 88 21.28 -44.02 -22.65
C LYS A 88 21.75 -44.79 -21.41
N ASN A 89 21.17 -44.53 -20.23
CA ASN A 89 21.55 -45.15 -18.95
C ASN A 89 22.99 -44.89 -18.49
N VAL A 90 23.61 -43.81 -18.97
CA VAL A 90 24.95 -43.37 -18.53
C VAL A 90 24.81 -42.46 -17.33
N LYS A 91 25.53 -42.77 -16.23
CA LYS A 91 25.57 -41.93 -15.03
C LYS A 91 26.47 -40.73 -15.26
N ILE A 92 25.89 -39.53 -15.15
CA ILE A 92 26.58 -38.25 -15.22
C ILE A 92 26.61 -37.66 -13.81
N ARG A 93 27.81 -37.34 -13.34
CA ARG A 93 28.00 -36.58 -12.09
C ARG A 93 28.16 -35.11 -12.39
N TYR A 94 27.43 -34.27 -11.67
CA TYR A 94 27.52 -32.83 -11.76
C TYR A 94 27.53 -32.20 -10.38
N ILE A 95 28.10 -31.00 -10.29
CA ILE A 95 28.08 -30.19 -9.08
C ILE A 95 26.76 -29.41 -9.07
N ALA A 96 25.95 -29.64 -8.05
CA ALA A 96 24.70 -28.95 -7.81
C ALA A 96 24.86 -27.95 -6.66
N LYS A 97 24.13 -26.83 -6.77
CA LYS A 97 23.97 -25.89 -5.66
C LYS A 97 23.06 -26.52 -4.60
N ASP A 98 23.46 -26.35 -3.34
CA ASP A 98 22.74 -26.83 -2.16
C ASP A 98 22.44 -25.64 -1.24
N TYR A 99 21.17 -25.49 -0.88
CA TYR A 99 20.69 -24.42 0.01
C TYR A 99 20.15 -24.97 1.34
N THR A 100 20.32 -26.27 1.61
CA THR A 100 19.82 -26.93 2.83
C THR A 100 20.32 -26.27 4.11
N HIS A 101 21.54 -25.71 4.13
CA HIS A 101 22.08 -25.02 5.30
C HIS A 101 21.41 -23.67 5.61
N TYR A 102 20.68 -23.10 4.63
CA TYR A 102 19.86 -21.91 4.83
C TYR A 102 18.43 -22.25 5.26
N ALA A 103 18.00 -23.51 5.09
CA ALA A 103 16.61 -23.91 5.27
C ALA A 103 16.15 -23.72 6.71
N THR A 104 14.95 -23.16 6.87
CA THR A 104 14.29 -22.97 8.15
C THR A 104 12.79 -22.87 7.95
N ASN A 105 12.02 -23.57 8.78
CA ASN A 105 10.57 -23.45 8.87
C ASN A 105 10.11 -22.56 10.05
N ASN A 106 11.06 -22.07 10.86
CA ASN A 106 10.76 -21.22 11.99
C ASN A 106 10.66 -19.75 11.54
N THR A 107 9.46 -19.19 11.63
CA THR A 107 9.15 -17.80 11.23
C THR A 107 10.05 -16.77 11.92
N ALA A 108 10.31 -16.91 13.23
CA ALA A 108 11.16 -15.96 13.96
C ALA A 108 12.63 -16.06 13.54
N THR A 109 13.12 -17.26 13.25
CA THR A 109 14.49 -17.43 12.76
C THR A 109 14.64 -16.88 11.35
N CYS A 110 13.64 -17.13 10.49
CA CYS A 110 13.59 -16.62 9.12
C CYS A 110 13.53 -15.09 9.10
N SER A 111 12.63 -14.47 9.87
CA SER A 111 12.50 -13.01 9.92
C SER A 111 13.77 -12.32 10.41
N ASN A 112 14.45 -12.88 11.41
CA ASN A 112 15.74 -12.38 11.90
C ASN A 112 16.87 -12.52 10.86
N LYS A 113 16.88 -13.60 10.07
CA LYS A 113 17.86 -13.79 8.99
C LYS A 113 17.67 -12.78 7.87
N LEU A 114 16.42 -12.45 7.54
CA LEU A 114 16.08 -11.50 6.48
C LEU A 114 16.09 -10.04 6.94
N GLY A 115 15.93 -9.77 8.24
CA GLY A 115 15.86 -8.42 8.79
C GLY A 115 14.58 -7.68 8.39
N ILE A 116 13.43 -8.36 8.42
CA ILE A 116 12.13 -7.79 8.02
C ILE A 116 11.53 -6.98 9.17
N HIS A 117 11.18 -5.72 8.90
CA HIS A 117 10.47 -4.86 9.83
C HIS A 117 9.17 -4.32 9.22
N LEU A 118 8.04 -4.88 9.65
CA LEU A 118 6.72 -4.45 9.20
C LEU A 118 6.17 -3.33 10.07
N VAL A 119 5.44 -2.41 9.46
CA VAL A 119 4.72 -1.33 10.15
C VAL A 119 3.25 -1.72 10.32
N ASN A 120 2.78 -1.64 11.56
CA ASN A 120 1.41 -1.98 11.99
C ASN A 120 0.90 -3.38 11.58
N ALA A 121 1.78 -4.25 11.10
CA ALA A 121 1.47 -5.61 10.65
C ALA A 121 2.43 -6.61 11.30
N SER A 122 1.98 -7.87 11.37
CA SER A 122 2.79 -9.00 11.81
C SER A 122 3.06 -9.96 10.66
N LEU A 123 4.19 -10.66 10.75
CA LEU A 123 4.46 -11.80 9.90
C LEU A 123 3.56 -12.97 10.31
N ASN A 124 2.92 -13.58 9.31
CA ASN A 124 2.12 -14.79 9.48
C ASN A 124 3.04 -16.02 9.34
N SER A 125 3.84 -16.05 8.27
CA SER A 125 4.82 -17.10 8.02
C SER A 125 6.09 -16.58 7.34
N CYS A 126 7.21 -17.24 7.60
CA CYS A 126 8.47 -17.00 6.89
C CYS A 126 9.22 -18.31 6.85
N THR A 127 9.42 -18.85 5.66
CA THR A 127 10.08 -20.14 5.44
C THR A 127 11.15 -20.04 4.37
N ILE A 128 12.27 -20.72 4.61
CA ILE A 128 13.33 -20.94 3.63
C ILE A 128 13.37 -22.44 3.38
N ASN A 129 13.03 -22.84 2.15
CA ASN A 129 13.02 -24.22 1.72
C ASN A 129 14.43 -24.69 1.33
N ALA A 130 14.66 -26.00 1.36
CA ALA A 130 15.94 -26.60 0.98
C ALA A 130 16.31 -26.41 -0.51
N ASN A 131 15.32 -26.13 -1.36
CA ASN A 131 15.49 -25.76 -2.76
C ASN A 131 16.00 -24.31 -2.95
N GLY A 132 16.12 -23.54 -1.86
CA GLY A 132 16.52 -22.13 -1.89
C GLY A 132 15.38 -21.15 -2.17
N GLU A 133 14.12 -21.61 -2.10
CA GLU A 133 12.93 -20.77 -2.13
C GLU A 133 12.69 -20.14 -0.76
N ILE A 134 12.43 -18.84 -0.75
CA ILE A 134 12.02 -18.09 0.42
C ILE A 134 10.59 -17.65 0.21
N THR A 135 9.72 -17.98 1.15
CA THR A 135 8.32 -17.56 1.14
C THR A 135 8.02 -16.80 2.42
N VAL A 136 7.44 -15.62 2.29
CA VAL A 136 7.07 -14.74 3.40
C VAL A 136 5.61 -14.36 3.24
N THR A 137 4.81 -14.56 4.29
CA THR A 137 3.42 -14.10 4.35
C THR A 137 3.17 -13.19 5.53
N TRP A 138 2.34 -12.17 5.34
CA TRP A 138 2.02 -11.16 6.36
C TRP A 138 0.61 -10.62 6.19
N GLY A 139 0.05 -10.12 7.28
CA GLY A 139 -1.26 -9.48 7.29
C GLY A 139 -1.24 -8.04 6.76
N GLY A 140 -2.32 -7.65 6.09
CA GLY A 140 -2.59 -6.30 5.62
C GLY A 140 -3.22 -5.39 6.66
N GLN A 141 -3.16 -4.08 6.38
CA GLN A 141 -3.95 -3.07 7.08
C GLN A 141 -5.34 -2.94 6.42
N SER A 142 -6.39 -3.36 7.12
CA SER A 142 -7.79 -3.17 6.70
C SER A 142 -8.55 -2.30 7.71
N LEU A 143 -9.48 -1.48 7.21
CA LEU A 143 -10.38 -0.68 8.05
C LEU A 143 -11.62 -1.45 8.48
N SER A 144 -11.90 -2.57 7.83
CA SER A 144 -13.02 -3.45 8.18
C SER A 144 -12.48 -4.66 8.93
N ASN A 145 -13.01 -4.88 10.13
CA ASN A 145 -12.77 -6.11 10.90
C ASN A 145 -13.42 -7.37 10.27
N ASP A 146 -14.06 -7.23 9.10
CA ASP A 146 -14.92 -8.23 8.47
C ASP A 146 -14.22 -8.99 7.33
N VAL A 147 -12.93 -8.71 7.08
CA VAL A 147 -12.15 -9.40 6.05
C VAL A 147 -10.90 -9.97 6.71
N SER A 148 -10.99 -11.25 7.06
CA SER A 148 -9.88 -12.07 7.56
C SER A 148 -8.81 -12.41 6.51
N ASP A 149 -8.85 -11.79 5.32
CA ASP A 149 -8.20 -12.31 4.10
C ASP A 149 -7.24 -11.34 3.39
N ASP A 150 -6.87 -10.21 3.99
CA ASP A 150 -5.78 -9.39 3.43
C ASP A 150 -4.42 -10.04 3.78
N GLU A 151 -4.19 -11.29 3.36
CA GLU A 151 -2.89 -11.94 3.45
C GLU A 151 -2.08 -11.63 2.19
N PHE A 152 -0.91 -11.02 2.41
CA PHE A 152 0.07 -10.79 1.38
C PHE A 152 1.13 -11.89 1.43
N SER A 153 1.60 -12.28 0.25
CA SER A 153 2.65 -13.29 0.11
C SER A 153 3.70 -12.82 -0.91
N TYR A 154 4.95 -13.10 -0.59
CA TYR A 154 6.08 -12.91 -1.51
C TYR A 154 6.96 -14.15 -1.48
N SER A 155 7.27 -14.70 -2.66
CA SER A 155 8.19 -15.82 -2.81
C SER A 155 9.27 -15.53 -3.84
N LEU A 156 10.50 -15.95 -3.55
CA LEU A 156 11.63 -15.86 -4.47
C LEU A 156 12.61 -17.02 -4.26
N THR A 157 13.13 -17.58 -5.35
CA THR A 157 14.04 -18.73 -5.33
C THR A 157 15.45 -18.33 -5.77
N ALA A 158 16.46 -18.74 -5.00
CA ALA A 158 17.87 -18.40 -5.26
C ALA A 158 18.53 -19.13 -6.45
N GLY A 159 17.86 -20.13 -7.03
CA GLY A 159 18.30 -20.85 -8.22
C GLY A 159 17.18 -20.99 -9.24
N GLN A 160 17.54 -21.06 -10.52
CA GLN A 160 16.63 -21.62 -11.52
C GLN A 160 16.73 -23.15 -11.48
N SER A 161 15.60 -23.82 -11.71
CA SER A 161 15.52 -25.26 -11.94
C SER A 161 16.39 -25.68 -13.12
#